data_AF-A0A151J7R9-F1
#
_entry.id   AF-A0A151J7R9-F1
#
_cell.length_a   1.000
_cell.length_b   1.000
_cell.length_c   1.000
_cell.angle_alpha   90.00
_cell.angle_beta   90.00
_cell.angle_gamma   90.00
#
_symmetry.space_group_name_H-M   'P 1'
#
loop_
_entity.id
_entity.type
_entity.pdbx_description
1 polymer ?
#
loop_
_entity_poly.entity_id
_entity_poly.type
_entity_poly.pdbx_seq_one_letter_code
_entity_poly.pdbx_strand_id
1 'polypeptide(L)'
;MNNKLDQIDRAVQKNKNRHRIQQKPILLPICTEVDMISFENVDEESYEEVVDYFLHAGGFTAKEAVNLSFKEVIQDHLTTEFTWFGREEGLHPLYNTRIKAIYGV
;
A
#
# COMPACT_ATOMS: atom_id res chain seq x y z
N MET A 1 17.12 -17.37 3.98
CA MET A 1 15.90 -18.13 3.60
C MET A 1 14.71 -17.19 3.75
N ASN A 2 13.98 -16.97 2.66
CA ASN A 2 13.02 -15.87 2.49
C ASN A 2 11.69 -16.13 3.22
N ASN A 3 11.66 -15.86 4.53
CA ASN A 3 10.46 -15.95 5.39
C ASN A 3 9.35 -14.93 5.02
N LYS A 4 9.64 -13.93 4.19
CA LYS A 4 8.72 -12.82 3.89
C LYS A 4 7.77 -13.11 2.73
N LEU A 5 8.27 -13.74 1.67
CA LEU A 5 7.42 -14.25 0.59
C LEU A 5 6.44 -15.31 1.12
N ASP A 6 6.91 -16.17 2.02
CA ASP A 6 6.04 -17.18 2.66
C ASP A 6 4.93 -16.53 3.51
N GLN A 7 5.16 -15.36 4.11
CA GLN A 7 4.14 -14.62 4.86
C GLN A 7 3.11 -13.96 3.95
N ILE A 8 3.56 -13.34 2.86
CA ILE A 8 2.68 -12.78 1.82
C ILE A 8 1.85 -13.91 1.19
N ASP A 9 2.46 -15.05 0.86
CA ASP A 9 1.75 -16.21 0.33
C ASP A 9 0.73 -16.75 1.33
N ARG A 10 1.06 -16.82 2.62
CA ARG A 10 0.10 -17.19 3.67
C ARG A 10 -1.04 -16.20 3.79
N ALA A 11 -0.79 -14.90 3.71
CA ALA A 11 -1.81 -13.85 3.76
C ALA A 11 -2.75 -13.93 2.54
N VAL A 12 -2.21 -14.11 1.34
CA VAL A 12 -2.96 -14.31 0.09
C VAL A 12 -3.82 -15.57 0.14
N GLN A 13 -3.28 -16.69 0.66
CA GLN A 13 -4.04 -17.94 0.82
C GLN A 13 -5.14 -17.84 1.89
N LYS A 14 -4.89 -17.10 2.98
CA LYS A 14 -5.89 -16.85 4.04
C LYS A 14 -7.02 -15.96 3.52
N ASN A 15 -6.73 -15.01 2.63
CA ASN A 15 -7.72 -14.13 2.01
C ASN A 15 -8.60 -14.81 0.96
N LYS A 16 -8.08 -15.80 0.21
CA LYS A 16 -8.90 -16.62 -0.70
C LYS A 16 -10.09 -17.30 -0.01
N ASN A 17 -9.97 -17.61 1.28
CA ASN A 17 -11.01 -18.28 2.07
C ASN A 17 -11.97 -17.32 2.78
N ARG A 18 -11.70 -16.01 2.79
CA ARG A 18 -12.57 -15.01 3.39
C ARG A 18 -13.32 -14.26 2.30
N HIS A 19 -14.45 -14.81 1.86
CA HIS A 19 -15.49 -14.08 1.11
C HIS A 19 -16.21 -13.03 1.99
N ARG A 20 -15.47 -12.21 2.73
CA ARG A 20 -16.01 -10.98 3.32
C ARG A 20 -15.68 -9.87 2.34
N ILE A 21 -16.73 -9.27 1.77
CA ILE A 21 -16.64 -7.99 1.07
C ILE A 21 -16.09 -7.01 2.11
N GLN A 22 -14.78 -6.74 2.07
CA GLN A 22 -14.20 -5.72 2.92
C GLN A 22 -14.62 -4.36 2.36
N GLN A 23 -15.37 -3.61 3.16
CA GLN A 23 -15.78 -2.26 2.80
C GLN A 23 -14.54 -1.38 2.73
N LYS A 24 -14.48 -0.52 1.72
CA LYS A 24 -13.38 0.44 1.58
C LYS A 24 -13.30 1.30 2.84
N PRO A 25 -12.16 1.33 3.55
CA PRO A 25 -11.99 2.17 4.73
C PRO A 25 -12.27 3.63 4.41
N ILE A 26 -12.88 4.33 5.36
CA ILE A 26 -13.25 5.75 5.23
C ILE A 26 -12.01 6.64 5.01
N LEU A 27 -10.84 6.15 5.43
CA LEU A 27 -9.53 6.78 5.25
C LEU A 27 -9.05 6.81 3.79
N LEU A 28 -9.76 6.15 2.87
CA LEU A 28 -9.41 6.08 1.44
C LEU A 28 -10.52 6.70 0.57
N PRO A 29 -10.17 7.39 -0.54
CA PRO A 29 -8.81 7.68 -1.00
C PRO A 29 -8.15 8.83 -0.22
N ILE A 30 -6.82 8.80 -0.14
CA ILE A 30 -6.01 9.93 0.34
C ILE A 30 -5.86 10.90 -0.83
N CYS A 31 -6.42 12.11 -0.74
CA CYS A 31 -6.50 13.06 -1.86
C CYS A 31 -5.60 14.29 -1.70
N THR A 32 -5.19 14.62 -0.48
CA THR A 32 -4.44 15.83 -0.15
C THR A 32 -3.30 15.55 0.82
N GLU A 33 -2.37 16.50 0.95
CA GLU A 33 -1.30 16.45 1.94
C GLU A 33 -1.85 16.35 3.38
N VAL A 34 -2.99 17.00 3.65
CA VAL A 34 -3.69 16.93 4.94
C VAL A 34 -4.22 15.52 5.21
N ASP A 35 -4.75 14.84 4.18
CA ASP A 35 -5.21 13.46 4.30
C ASP A 35 -4.04 12.52 4.60
N MET A 36 -2.87 12.75 3.98
CA MET A 36 -1.67 11.96 4.23
C MET A 36 -1.17 12.16 5.67
N ILE A 37 -1.08 13.41 6.13
CA ILE A 37 -0.71 13.70 7.54
C ILE A 37 -1.73 13.07 8.49
N SER A 38 -3.03 13.10 8.16
CA SER A 38 -4.06 12.48 8.98
C SER A 38 -3.90 10.96 9.04
N PHE A 39 -3.65 10.32 7.88
CA PHE A 39 -3.37 8.89 7.79
C PHE A 39 -2.10 8.48 8.55
N GLU A 40 -1.06 9.32 8.56
CA GLU A 40 0.18 9.03 9.30
C GLU A 40 0.00 8.94 10.82
N ASN A 41 -1.06 9.58 11.33
CA ASN A 41 -1.36 9.74 12.75
C ASN A 41 -2.58 8.93 13.21
N VAL A 42 -3.14 8.06 12.37
CA VAL A 42 -4.22 7.15 12.80
C VAL A 42 -3.68 6.11 13.79
N ASP A 43 -4.59 5.54 14.58
CA ASP A 43 -4.27 4.43 15.46
C ASP A 43 -3.97 3.13 14.69
N GLU A 44 -3.36 2.17 15.37
CA GLU A 44 -2.92 0.91 14.76
C GLU A 44 -4.10 0.09 14.22
N GLU A 45 -5.28 0.14 14.84
CA GLU A 45 -6.46 -0.61 14.39
C GLU A 45 -6.96 -0.05 13.04
N SER A 46 -7.08 1.28 12.95
CA SER A 46 -7.39 1.99 11.71
C SER A 46 -6.37 1.72 10.60
N TYR A 47 -5.09 1.60 10.96
CA TYR A 47 -4.02 1.25 10.03
C TYR A 47 -4.13 -0.21 9.55
N GLU A 48 -4.38 -1.15 10.46
CA GLU A 48 -4.57 -2.56 10.15
C GLU A 48 -5.77 -2.79 9.22
N GLU A 49 -6.88 -2.05 9.38
CA GLU A 49 -8.03 -2.13 8.48
C GLU A 49 -7.69 -1.73 7.03
N VAL A 50 -6.84 -0.71 6.86
CA VAL A 50 -6.37 -0.28 5.54
C VAL A 50 -5.41 -1.29 4.92
N VAL A 51 -4.53 -1.89 5.74
CA VAL A 51 -3.65 -2.99 5.30
C VAL A 51 -4.45 -4.21 4.87
N ASP A 52 -5.45 -4.62 5.66
CA ASP A 52 -6.33 -5.73 5.35
C ASP A 52 -7.11 -5.48 4.04
N TYR A 53 -7.62 -4.26 3.86
CA TYR A 53 -8.29 -3.86 2.63
C TYR A 53 -7.37 -3.95 1.41
N PHE A 54 -6.11 -3.52 1.51
CA PHE A 54 -5.14 -3.66 0.42
C PHE A 54 -4.75 -5.11 0.16
N LEU A 55 -4.63 -5.94 1.20
CA LEU A 55 -4.40 -7.38 1.06
C LEU A 55 -5.60 -8.10 0.40
N HIS A 56 -6.82 -7.56 0.55
CA HIS A 56 -8.01 -8.04 -0.12
C HIS A 56 -8.12 -7.53 -1.56
N ALA A 57 -7.78 -6.26 -1.81
CA ALA A 57 -7.79 -5.64 -3.13
C ALA A 57 -6.64 -6.13 -4.02
N GLY A 58 -5.54 -6.63 -3.43
CA GLY A 58 -4.34 -7.10 -4.12
C GLY A 58 -4.49 -8.48 -4.75
N GLY A 59 -4.28 -8.56 -6.06
CA GLY A 59 -4.40 -9.75 -6.91
C GLY A 59 -3.54 -10.96 -6.53
N PHE A 60 -3.63 -12.04 -7.32
CA PHE A 60 -3.18 -13.40 -6.97
C PHE A 60 -1.68 -13.60 -6.79
N THR A 61 -0.87 -12.57 -7.03
CA THR A 61 0.60 -12.59 -6.86
C THR A 61 1.08 -11.33 -6.17
N ALA A 62 2.22 -11.40 -5.46
CA ALA A 62 2.86 -10.24 -4.85
C ALA A 62 3.14 -9.11 -5.86
N LYS A 63 3.43 -9.47 -7.12
CA LYS A 63 3.62 -8.52 -8.22
C LYS A 63 2.31 -7.79 -8.58
N GLU A 64 1.19 -8.50 -8.61
CA GLU A 64 -0.13 -7.91 -8.85
C GLU A 64 -0.60 -7.07 -7.68
N ALA A 65 -0.39 -7.53 -6.44
CA ALA A 65 -0.70 -6.76 -5.23
C ALA A 65 0.08 -5.45 -5.21
N VAL A 66 1.40 -5.48 -5.40
CA VAL A 66 2.22 -4.25 -5.47
C VAL A 66 1.76 -3.34 -6.60
N ASN A 67 1.50 -3.88 -7.81
CA ASN A 67 1.04 -3.07 -8.94
C ASN A 67 -0.34 -2.45 -8.73
N LEU A 68 -1.28 -3.17 -8.11
CA LEU A 68 -2.62 -2.68 -7.83
C LEU A 68 -2.61 -1.66 -6.69
N SER A 69 -1.88 -1.93 -5.61
CA SER A 69 -1.66 -0.95 -4.53
C SER A 69 -0.98 0.32 -5.05
N PHE A 70 -0.01 0.21 -5.97
CA PHE A 70 0.59 1.38 -6.59
C PHE A 70 -0.40 2.20 -7.41
N LYS A 71 -1.23 1.52 -8.23
CA LYS A 71 -2.25 2.18 -9.05
C LYS A 71 -3.39 2.78 -8.23
N GLU A 72 -3.71 2.20 -7.08
CA GLU A 72 -4.71 2.77 -6.16
C GLU A 72 -4.18 3.96 -5.38
N VAL A 73 -2.91 3.93 -4.97
CA VAL A 73 -2.33 4.89 -4.02
C VAL A 73 -1.66 6.07 -4.72
N ILE A 74 -1.05 5.87 -5.89
CA ILE A 74 -0.32 6.91 -6.61
C ILE A 74 -1.07 7.30 -7.87
N GLN A 75 -1.49 8.57 -7.95
CA GLN A 75 -2.04 9.14 -9.18
C GLN A 75 -0.93 9.47 -10.18
N ASP A 76 -1.25 9.42 -11.47
CA ASP A 76 -0.27 9.57 -12.56
C ASP A 76 0.59 10.84 -12.46
N HIS A 77 0.02 11.97 -12.01
CA HIS A 77 0.77 13.23 -11.86
C HIS A 77 1.83 13.19 -10.74
N LEU A 78 1.67 12.33 -9.72
CA LEU A 78 2.68 12.15 -8.66
C LEU A 78 3.86 11.31 -9.13
N THR A 79 3.70 10.54 -10.22
CA THR A 79 4.80 9.73 -10.77
C THR A 79 5.88 10.56 -11.46
N THR A 80 5.60 11.83 -11.77
CA THR A 80 6.60 12.76 -12.34
C THR A 80 7.45 13.44 -11.27
N GLU A 81 6.98 13.47 -10.02
CA GLU A 81 7.62 14.17 -8.89
C GLU A 81 8.46 13.23 -8.01
N PHE A 82 8.28 11.91 -8.17
CA PHE A 82 8.94 10.89 -7.35
C PHE A 82 9.70 9.89 -8.20
N THR A 83 10.95 9.61 -7.82
CA THR A 83 11.71 8.48 -8.36
C THR A 83 12.11 7.54 -7.23
N TRP A 84 12.44 6.28 -7.57
CA TRP A 84 12.77 5.29 -6.54
C TRP A 84 13.88 5.77 -5.60
N PHE A 85 14.90 6.47 -6.12
CA PHE A 85 16.02 6.98 -5.32
C PHE A 85 16.07 8.50 -5.16
N GLY A 86 15.21 9.28 -5.82
CA GLY A 86 15.22 10.75 -5.73
C GLY A 86 16.53 11.40 -6.18
N ARG A 87 17.16 10.89 -7.26
CA ARG A 87 18.51 11.32 -7.67
C ARG A 87 18.53 12.53 -8.60
N GLU A 88 17.38 12.91 -9.16
CA GLU A 88 17.27 14.07 -10.04
C GLU A 88 16.84 15.30 -9.22
N GLU A 89 17.33 16.49 -9.59
CA GLU A 89 16.97 17.73 -8.91
C GLU A 89 15.46 17.96 -8.93
N GLY A 90 14.89 18.21 -7.76
CA GLY A 90 13.45 18.42 -7.59
C GLY A 90 12.64 17.13 -7.40
N LEU A 91 13.23 15.94 -7.57
CA LEU A 91 12.49 14.68 -7.44
C LEU A 91 12.70 14.04 -6.07
N HIS A 92 11.61 13.58 -5.47
CA HIS A 92 11.62 13.01 -4.12
C HIS A 92 11.86 11.49 -4.12
N PRO A 93 12.62 10.96 -3.14
CA PRO A 93 12.89 9.53 -3.04
C PRO A 93 11.68 8.75 -2.51
N LEU A 94 11.15 7.84 -3.33
CA LEU A 94 10.02 6.99 -2.95
C LEU A 94 10.39 5.94 -1.89
N TYR A 95 11.62 5.40 -1.92
CA TYR A 95 12.04 4.28 -1.06
C TYR A 95 11.97 4.57 0.46
N ASN A 96 12.01 5.84 0.86
CA ASN A 96 11.98 6.25 2.26
C ASN A 96 10.60 6.75 2.73
N THR A 97 9.58 6.64 1.90
CA THR A 97 8.20 7.01 2.24
C THR A 97 7.47 5.85 2.93
N ARG A 98 6.35 6.14 3.61
CA ARG A 98 5.48 5.10 4.20
C ARG A 98 4.80 4.21 3.16
N ILE A 99 4.77 4.61 1.89
CA ILE A 99 4.39 3.74 0.76
C ILE A 99 5.25 2.46 0.71
N LYS A 100 6.40 2.43 1.39
CA LYS A 100 7.15 1.18 1.62
C LYS A 100 6.37 0.07 2.32
N ALA A 101 5.28 0.38 3.03
CA ALA A 101 4.38 -0.62 3.58
C ALA A 101 3.85 -1.59 2.51
N ILE A 102 3.77 -1.16 1.24
CA ILE A 102 3.35 -1.99 0.10
C ILE A 102 4.35 -3.12 -0.22
N TYR A 103 5.64 -2.94 0.08
CA TYR A 103 6.69 -3.96 -0.13
C TYR A 103 7.34 -4.45 1.18
N GLY A 104 6.94 -3.88 2.30
CA GLY A 104 7.52 -4.07 3.63
C GLY A 104 6.53 -4.73 4.57
N VAL A 105 6.18 -5.99 4.27
CA VAL A 105 5.65 -6.97 5.22
C VAL A 105 6.54 -8.20 5.15
#